data_AF-A0A172YS15-F1
#
_entry.id   AF-A0A172YS15-F1
#
_cell.length_a   1.000
_cell.length_b   1.000
_cell.length_c   1.000
_cell.angle_alpha   90.00
_cell.angle_beta   90.00
_cell.angle_gamma   90.00
#
_symmetry.space_group_name_H-M   'P 1'
#
loop_
_entity.id
_entity.type
_entity.pdbx_description
1 polymer ?
#
loop_
_entity_poly.entity_id
_entity_poly.type
_entity_poly.pdbx_seq_one_letter_code
_entity_poly.pdbx_strand_id
1 'polypeptide(L)'
;MNLYVKVAGLTLILFLTACQNETEKSVNAQQHFICQALIQGFLSTQQLTNYELNLEDHPLKTQLNYTAQLKSAQRLMPQPKQLQFNCIQAENAKVRLHLVDPTQAQAHVVLSLNIPKAVDIKRLTAYQFPPHP
;
A
#
# COMPACT_ATOMS: atom_id res chain seq x y z
N MET A 1 -54.09 -21.40 3.31
CA MET A 1 -53.02 -20.99 2.39
C MET A 1 -52.42 -19.62 2.78
N ASN A 2 -52.11 -19.39 4.07
CA ASN A 2 -51.63 -18.10 4.57
C ASN A 2 -50.48 -18.20 5.59
N LEU A 3 -50.03 -19.43 5.90
CA LEU A 3 -48.94 -19.67 6.86
C LEU A 3 -47.59 -19.88 6.17
N TYR A 4 -47.57 -20.55 5.01
CA TYR A 4 -46.35 -20.80 4.22
C TYR A 4 -45.70 -19.51 3.69
N VAL A 5 -46.51 -18.52 3.30
CA VAL A 5 -46.01 -17.22 2.79
C VAL A 5 -45.30 -16.42 3.90
N LYS A 6 -45.75 -16.54 5.16
CA LYS A 6 -45.11 -15.85 6.30
C LYS A 6 -43.77 -16.48 6.69
N VAL A 7 -43.64 -17.80 6.59
CA VAL A 7 -42.40 -18.51 6.93
C VAL A 7 -41.34 -18.32 5.84
N ALA A 8 -41.75 -18.27 4.57
CA ALA A 8 -40.83 -18.04 3.45
C ALA A 8 -40.21 -16.63 3.44
N GLY A 9 -40.90 -15.62 3.98
CA GLY A 9 -40.36 -14.26 4.10
C GLY A 9 -39.32 -14.10 5.20
N LEU A 10 -39.41 -14.87 6.29
CA LEU A 10 -38.54 -14.72 7.46
C LEU A 10 -37.14 -15.35 7.23
N THR A 11 -37.05 -16.41 6.44
CA THR A 11 -35.78 -17.11 6.15
C THR A 11 -34.87 -16.35 5.18
N LEU A 12 -35.39 -15.42 4.38
CA LEU A 12 -34.57 -14.64 3.44
C LEU A 12 -33.73 -13.55 4.14
N ILE A 13 -34.15 -13.09 5.31
CA ILE A 13 -33.51 -11.98 6.04
C ILE A 13 -32.22 -12.46 6.75
N LEU A 14 -32.10 -13.76 7.05
CA LEU A 14 -30.94 -14.36 7.72
C LEU A 14 -29.73 -14.58 6.82
N PHE A 15 -29.87 -14.44 5.50
CA PHE A 15 -28.75 -14.61 4.55
C PHE A 15 -28.10 -13.28 4.10
N LEU A 16 -28.54 -12.13 4.63
CA LEU A 16 -28.06 -10.80 4.21
C LEU A 16 -26.95 -10.20 5.10
N THR A 17 -26.43 -10.94 6.09
CA THR A 17 -25.36 -10.46 6.98
C THR A 17 -23.94 -10.78 6.51
N ALA A 18 -23.74 -11.17 5.24
CA ALA A 18 -22.42 -11.33 4.64
C ALA A 18 -21.98 -10.11 3.80
N CYS A 19 -22.27 -8.89 4.26
CA CYS A 19 -21.54 -7.71 3.78
C CYS A 19 -20.33 -7.51 4.70
N GLN A 20 -19.22 -8.19 4.40
CA GLN A 20 -17.92 -7.69 4.85
C GLN A 20 -17.64 -6.41 4.06
N ASN A 21 -17.17 -5.36 4.74
CA ASN A 21 -16.93 -4.05 4.15
C ASN A 21 -15.89 -4.12 3.00
N GLU A 22 -16.36 -4.35 1.77
CA GLU A 22 -15.56 -4.28 0.54
C GLU A 22 -14.82 -2.92 0.43
N THR A 23 -15.40 -1.87 1.01
CA THR A 23 -14.83 -0.52 1.08
C THR A 23 -13.57 -0.45 1.95
N GLU A 24 -13.50 -1.13 3.09
CA GLU A 24 -12.29 -1.12 3.93
C GLU A 24 -11.14 -1.91 3.29
N LYS A 25 -11.47 -3.02 2.64
CA LYS A 25 -10.51 -3.86 1.92
C LYS A 25 -9.88 -3.11 0.74
N SER A 26 -10.66 -2.33 0.00
CA SER A 26 -10.17 -1.56 -1.15
C SER A 26 -9.29 -0.37 -0.75
N VAL A 27 -9.65 0.35 0.32
CA VAL A 27 -8.81 1.45 0.85
C VAL A 27 -7.44 0.94 1.30
N ASN A 28 -7.40 -0.19 2.02
CA ASN A 28 -6.15 -0.76 2.50
C ASN A 28 -5.26 -1.27 1.36
N ALA A 29 -5.86 -1.91 0.35
CA ALA A 29 -5.13 -2.33 -0.86
C ALA A 29 -4.51 -1.15 -1.62
N GLN A 30 -5.21 -0.02 -1.72
CA GLN A 30 -4.68 1.18 -2.35
C GLN A 30 -3.51 1.78 -1.56
N GLN A 31 -3.62 1.82 -0.23
CA GLN A 31 -2.53 2.27 0.64
C GLN A 31 -1.29 1.39 0.46
N HIS A 32 -1.47 0.08 0.45
CA HIS A 32 -0.39 -0.88 0.24
C HIS A 32 0.31 -0.65 -1.11
N PHE A 33 -0.47 -0.46 -2.18
CA PHE A 33 0.06 -0.15 -3.51
C PHE A 33 0.89 1.14 -3.51
N ILE A 34 0.40 2.21 -2.88
CA ILE A 34 1.14 3.47 -2.76
C ILE A 34 2.45 3.25 -2.01
N CYS A 35 2.42 2.56 -0.87
CA CYS A 35 3.60 2.30 -0.07
C CYS A 35 4.64 1.48 -0.84
N GLN A 36 4.22 0.41 -1.53
CA GLN A 36 5.10 -0.40 -2.36
C GLN A 36 5.74 0.42 -3.49
N ALA A 37 4.95 1.23 -4.21
CA ALA A 37 5.46 2.07 -5.29
C ALA A 37 6.47 3.12 -4.77
N LEU A 38 6.21 3.74 -3.63
CA LEU A 38 7.12 4.70 -3.01
C LEU A 38 8.43 4.05 -2.56
N ILE A 39 8.38 2.87 -1.95
CA ILE A 39 9.59 2.13 -1.56
C ILE A 39 10.40 1.72 -2.78
N GLN A 40 9.73 1.18 -3.81
CA GLN A 40 10.39 0.77 -5.04
C GLN A 40 11.03 1.96 -5.76
N GLY A 41 10.36 3.12 -5.77
CA GLY A 41 10.92 4.39 -6.24
C GLY A 41 12.16 4.80 -5.46
N PHE A 42 12.10 4.80 -4.13
CA PHE A 42 13.24 5.10 -3.25
C PHE A 42 14.42 4.17 -3.52
N LEU A 43 14.20 2.85 -3.52
CA LEU A 43 15.22 1.85 -3.80
C LEU A 43 15.86 2.06 -5.17
N SER A 44 15.05 2.38 -6.20
CA SER A 44 15.55 2.68 -7.54
C SER A 44 16.48 3.90 -7.56
N THR A 45 16.07 5.00 -6.93
CA THR A 45 16.89 6.22 -6.85
C THR A 45 18.21 6.00 -6.09
N GLN A 46 18.23 5.07 -5.13
CA GLN A 46 19.40 4.72 -4.34
C GLN A 46 20.26 3.61 -4.97
N GLN A 47 19.94 3.17 -6.19
CA GLN A 47 20.61 2.04 -6.87
C GLN A 47 20.51 0.70 -6.11
N LEU A 48 19.46 0.52 -5.31
CA LEU A 48 19.16 -0.68 -4.52
C LEU A 48 18.11 -1.56 -5.23
N THR A 49 18.19 -1.67 -6.56
CA THR A 49 17.17 -2.36 -7.38
C THR A 49 17.14 -3.88 -7.20
N ASN A 50 18.11 -4.45 -6.49
CA ASN A 50 18.15 -5.87 -6.17
C ASN A 50 17.35 -6.23 -4.91
N TYR A 51 16.71 -5.26 -4.25
CA TYR A 51 15.84 -5.51 -3.10
C TYR A 51 14.42 -5.78 -3.55
N GLU A 52 13.83 -6.86 -3.02
CA GLU A 52 12.45 -7.24 -3.30
C GLU A 52 11.64 -7.37 -2.01
N LEU A 53 10.34 -7.10 -2.10
CA LEU A 53 9.40 -7.25 -0.99
C LEU A 53 9.33 -8.73 -0.57
N ASN A 54 9.38 -9.00 0.73
CA ASN A 54 9.19 -10.35 1.24
C ASN A 54 7.72 -10.78 1.03
N LEU A 55 7.51 -11.96 0.44
CA LEU A 55 6.20 -12.54 0.13
C LEU A 55 5.33 -12.79 1.37
N GLU A 56 5.94 -12.84 2.56
CA GLU A 56 5.24 -13.00 3.84
C GLU A 56 4.56 -11.71 4.35
N ASP A 57 4.82 -10.57 3.70
CA ASP A 57 4.16 -9.33 4.06
C ASP A 57 2.73 -9.29 3.53
N HIS A 58 1.79 -9.24 4.48
CA HIS A 58 0.38 -9.19 4.20
C HIS A 58 0.02 -7.78 3.72
N PRO A 59 -0.94 -7.64 2.79
CA PRO A 59 -1.32 -6.34 2.23
C PRO A 59 -1.81 -5.34 3.30
N LEU A 60 -2.22 -5.84 4.47
CA LEU A 60 -2.72 -5.05 5.59
C LEU A 60 -1.60 -4.50 6.51
N LYS A 61 -0.34 -4.89 6.31
CA LYS A 61 0.79 -4.44 7.14
C LYS A 61 1.24 -3.05 6.71
N THR A 62 1.41 -2.16 7.69
CA THR A 62 2.04 -0.84 7.52
C THR A 62 3.58 -0.89 7.51
N GLN A 63 4.13 -2.01 7.98
CA GLN A 63 5.54 -2.32 7.98
C GLN A 63 5.84 -3.37 6.90
N LEU A 64 6.78 -3.05 6.01
CA LEU A 64 7.15 -3.86 4.87
C LEU A 64 8.64 -4.18 4.90
N ASN A 65 8.99 -5.44 4.68
CA ASN A 65 10.35 -5.95 4.72
C ASN A 65 10.83 -6.24 3.30
N TYR A 66 12.00 -5.73 2.97
CA TYR A 66 12.65 -5.92 1.69
C TYR A 66 13.97 -6.64 1.89
N THR A 67 14.23 -7.68 1.09
CA THR A 67 15.45 -8.48 1.18
C THR A 67 16.27 -8.33 -0.10
N ALA A 68 17.59 -8.17 0.06
CA ALA A 68 18.49 -8.15 -1.07
C ALA A 68 18.53 -9.52 -1.76
N GLN A 69 18.25 -9.57 -3.06
CA GLN A 69 18.44 -10.75 -3.88
C GLN A 69 19.92 -10.90 -4.22
N LEU A 70 20.47 -12.09 -3.92
CA LEU A 70 21.83 -12.47 -4.27
C LEU A 70 21.82 -13.06 -5.68
N LYS A 71 22.63 -12.50 -6.60
CA LYS A 71 22.92 -13.15 -7.88
C LYS A 71 23.71 -14.44 -7.61
N SER A 72 23.45 -15.51 -8.37
CA SER A 72 23.89 -16.88 -8.00
C SER A 72 25.39 -17.05 -7.72
N ALA A 73 26.24 -16.18 -8.27
CA ALA A 73 27.68 -16.17 -8.04
C ALA A 73 28.12 -15.64 -6.65
N GLN A 74 27.22 -15.08 -5.84
CA GLN A 74 27.51 -14.45 -4.54
C GLN A 74 27.03 -15.24 -3.32
N ARG A 75 26.66 -16.51 -3.47
CA ARG A 75 26.20 -17.40 -2.37
C ARG A 75 27.20 -17.59 -1.21
N LEU A 76 28.44 -17.10 -1.34
CA LEU A 76 29.48 -17.12 -0.30
C LEU A 76 29.47 -15.87 0.61
N MET A 77 28.61 -14.88 0.35
CA MET A 77 28.49 -13.68 1.20
C MET A 77 27.50 -13.90 2.36
N PRO A 78 27.70 -13.20 3.50
CA PRO A 78 26.83 -13.31 4.68
C PRO A 78 25.38 -12.95 4.36
N GLN A 79 24.47 -13.38 5.24
CA GLN A 79 23.02 -13.28 5.10
C GLN A 79 22.55 -11.99 4.40
N PRO A 80 21.58 -12.08 3.47
CA PRO A 80 21.13 -10.91 2.73
C PRO A 80 20.63 -9.84 3.70
N LYS A 81 21.14 -8.63 3.55
CA LYS A 81 20.69 -7.49 4.38
C LYS A 81 19.20 -7.28 4.14
N GLN A 82 18.46 -7.15 5.24
CA GLN A 82 17.04 -6.82 5.24
C GLN A 82 16.90 -5.32 5.49
N LEU A 83 16.04 -4.68 4.71
CA LEU A 83 15.58 -3.33 4.93
C LEU A 83 14.13 -3.39 5.40
N GLN A 84 13.82 -2.63 6.43
CA GLN A 84 12.47 -2.56 6.97
C GLN A 84 11.96 -1.14 6.85
N PHE A 85 10.76 -1.01 6.30
CA PHE A 85 10.14 0.27 6.05
C PHE A 85 8.80 0.38 6.78
N ASN A 86 8.57 1.53 7.42
CA ASN A 86 7.26 1.89 7.94
C ASN A 86 6.65 2.95 7.04
N CYS A 87 5.49 2.64 6.47
CA CYS A 87 4.74 3.57 5.65
C CYS A 87 3.61 4.18 6.50
N ILE A 88 3.69 5.49 6.71
CA ILE A 88 2.74 6.22 7.55
C ILE A 88 1.97 7.20 6.67
N GLN A 89 0.66 6.98 6.55
CA GLN A 89 -0.24 7.96 5.96
C GLN A 89 -0.77 8.88 7.06
N ALA A 90 -0.43 10.17 6.96
CA ALA A 90 -0.92 11.21 7.82
C ALA A 90 -2.16 11.89 7.21
N GLU A 91 -2.76 12.78 7.99
CA GLU A 91 -3.84 13.64 7.52
C GLU A 91 -3.42 14.45 6.28
N ASN A 92 -4.41 14.82 5.46
CA ASN A 92 -4.22 15.53 4.18
C ASN A 92 -3.46 14.74 3.11
N ALA A 93 -3.63 13.41 3.07
CA ALA A 93 -3.04 12.53 2.05
C ALA A 93 -1.50 12.59 1.98
N LYS A 94 -0.86 13.05 3.06
CA LYS A 94 0.60 13.03 3.19
C LYS A 94 1.06 11.62 3.54
N VAL A 95 1.96 11.06 2.75
CA VAL A 95 2.57 9.75 2.99
C VAL A 95 4.04 9.95 3.35
N ARG A 96 4.47 9.36 4.47
CA ARG A 96 5.86 9.35 4.91
C ARG A 96 6.39 7.93 4.91
N LEU A 97 7.56 7.75 4.34
CA LEU A 97 8.30 6.51 4.37
C LEU A 97 9.43 6.64 5.39
N HIS A 98 9.46 5.71 6.34
CA HIS A 98 10.49 5.63 7.34
C HIS A 98 11.33 4.37 7.10
N LEU A 99 12.65 4.50 7.08
CA LEU A 99 13.57 3.36 7.12
C LEU A 99 13.88 3.04 8.58
N VAL A 100 13.62 1.81 8.99
CA VAL A 100 13.89 1.33 10.34
C VAL A 100 15.35 0.87 10.43
N ASP A 101 16.07 1.41 11.40
CA ASP A 101 17.40 0.94 11.77
C ASP A 101 17.24 -0.27 12.72
N PRO A 102 17.65 -1.49 12.29
CA PRO A 102 17.53 -2.67 13.12
C PRO A 102 18.48 -2.66 14.33
N THR A 103 19.52 -1.84 14.31
CA THR A 103 20.54 -1.77 15.37
C THR A 103 20.17 -0.77 16.47
N GLN A 104 19.49 0.32 16.11
CA GLN A 104 19.16 1.39 17.05
C GLN A 104 17.67 1.44 17.43
N ALA A 105 16.83 0.58 16.83
CA ALA A 105 15.37 0.61 16.97
C ALA A 105 14.75 1.98 16.66
N GLN A 106 15.42 2.79 15.84
CA GLN A 106 15.00 4.12 15.43
C GLN A 106 14.55 4.10 13.97
N ALA A 107 13.53 4.90 13.64
CA ALA A 107 12.98 4.99 12.30
C ALA A 107 13.23 6.39 11.72
N HIS A 108 13.91 6.47 10.57
CA HIS A 108 14.30 7.72 9.93
C HIS A 108 13.42 8.01 8.72
N VAL A 109 12.90 9.23 8.59
CA VAL A 109 12.12 9.63 7.41
C VAL A 109 13.04 9.71 6.20
N VAL A 110 12.83 8.84 5.21
CA VAL A 110 13.61 8.80 3.97
C VAL A 110 12.84 9.38 2.78
N LEU A 111 11.51 9.43 2.86
CA LEU A 111 10.67 10.05 1.84
C LEU A 111 9.42 10.64 2.49
N SER A 112 8.96 11.79 1.99
CA SER A 112 7.72 12.41 2.40
C SER A 112 7.06 13.04 1.19
N LEU A 113 5.91 12.52 0.78
CA LEU A 113 5.17 13.00 -0.37
C LEU A 113 3.76 13.44 0.05
N ASN A 114 3.23 14.47 -0.60
CA ASN A 114 1.81 14.77 -0.54
C ASN A 114 1.14 14.15 -1.76
N ILE A 115 0.18 13.24 -1.55
CA ILE A 115 -0.55 12.60 -2.64
C ILE A 115 -1.77 13.48 -2.96
N PRO A 116 -1.78 14.21 -4.09
CA PRO A 116 -2.94 15.01 -4.48
C PRO A 116 -4.16 14.12 -4.71
N LYS A 117 -5.36 14.65 -4.41
CA LYS A 117 -6.60 13.92 -4.65
C LYS A 117 -6.83 13.77 -6.15
N ALA A 118 -7.55 12.72 -6.57
CA ALA A 118 -7.84 12.46 -7.97
C ALA A 118 -8.50 13.67 -8.69
N VAL A 119 -9.34 14.43 -7.97
CA VAL A 119 -9.95 15.67 -8.47
C VAL A 119 -8.90 16.75 -8.79
N ASP A 120 -7.88 16.87 -7.94
CA ASP A 120 -6.80 17.84 -8.12
C ASP A 120 -5.92 17.42 -9.31
N ILE A 121 -5.60 16.13 -9.42
CA ILE A 121 -4.86 15.60 -10.57
C ILE A 121 -5.64 15.88 -11.86
N LYS A 122 -6.94 15.59 -11.92
CA LYS A 122 -7.76 15.84 -13.10
C LYS A 122 -7.77 17.32 -13.49
N ARG A 123 -7.76 18.24 -12.53
CA ARG A 123 -7.65 19.68 -12.81
C ARG A 123 -6.27 20.03 -13.37
N LEU A 124 -5.21 19.45 -12.83
CA LEU A 124 -3.82 19.72 -13.22
C LEU A 124 -3.47 19.09 -14.57
N THR A 125 -4.13 18.00 -14.96
CA THR A 125 -3.90 17.29 -16.22
C THR A 125 -4.96 17.56 -17.29
N ALA A 126 -5.99 18.35 -16.98
CA ALA A 126 -6.95 18.80 -17.98
C ALA A 126 -6.22 19.70 -18.99
N TYR A 127 -6.07 19.21 -20.21
CA TYR A 127 -5.54 19.99 -21.31
C TYR A 127 -6.48 21.19 -21.55
N GLN A 128 -6.01 22.39 -21.23
CA GLN A 128 -6.71 23.62 -21.54
C GLN A 128 -6.16 24.14 -22.85
N PHE A 129 -6.97 24.16 -23.91
CA PHE A 129 -6.62 24.88 -25.13
C PHE A 129 -6.38 26.35 -24.75
N PRO A 130 -5.23 26.94 -25.11
CA PRO A 130 -5.04 28.37 -24.90
C PRO A 130 -6.14 29.13 -25.67
N PRO A 131 -6.76 30.16 -25.07
CA PRO A 131 -7.71 30.99 -25.79
C PRO A 131 -6.99 31.61 -26.99
N HIS A 132 -7.56 31.40 -28.18
CA HIS A 132 -7.06 32.03 -29.41
C HIS A 132 -7.19 33.56 -29.25
N PRO A 133 -6.13 34.33 -29.59
CA PRO A 133 -6.19 35.79 -29.60
C PRO A 133 -7.13 36.34 -30.68
#